data_AF-A0A6J4D0S3-F1
#
_entry.id   AF-A0A6J4D0S3-F1
#
_cell.length_a   1.000
_cell.length_b   1.000
_cell.length_c   1.000
_cell.angle_alpha   90.00
_cell.angle_beta   90.00
_cell.angle_gamma   90.00
#
_symmetry.space_group_name_H-M   'P 1'
#
loop_
_entity.id
_entity.type
_entity.pdbx_description
1 polymer ?
#
loop_
_entity_poly.entity_id
_entity_poly.type
_entity_poly.pdbx_seq_one_letter_code
_entity_poly.pdbx_strand_id
1 'polypeptide(L)'
;MQQESVDSKKVLRPDGSFMEWFLTPNVQFGLLAILTVLGLFLPFTMLLSILILPPLMVAFTDRKFRPPLRMPKDCEMFDDTLTTETQAEYRLGPIRIPHKVRERKKAKGILYVGYERGRLFGRELWLNMTDLLRHMVFFWYHRVG
;
A
#
# COMPACT_ATOMS: atom_id res chain seq x y z
N MET A 1 -5.15 2.81 -27.79
CA MET A 1 -5.07 2.28 -26.41
C MET A 1 -3.62 1.90 -26.10
N GLN A 2 -2.83 2.80 -25.52
CA GLN A 2 -1.47 2.45 -25.10
C GLN A 2 -1.55 1.93 -23.67
N GLN A 3 -1.78 0.61 -23.55
CA GLN A 3 -2.05 -0.05 -22.29
C GLN A 3 -0.74 -0.31 -21.54
N GLU A 4 -0.47 0.51 -20.52
CA GLU A 4 0.64 0.30 -19.57
C GLU A 4 0.51 -1.13 -18.99
N SER A 5 1.55 -1.95 -19.15
CA SER A 5 1.59 -3.33 -18.65
C SER A 5 1.46 -3.31 -17.12
N VAL A 6 0.66 -4.22 -16.57
CA VAL A 6 0.60 -4.39 -15.11
C VAL A 6 1.93 -4.94 -14.65
N ASP A 7 2.68 -4.12 -13.95
CA ASP A 7 3.94 -4.51 -13.33
C ASP A 7 3.63 -5.50 -12.20
N SER A 8 3.90 -6.78 -12.46
CA SER A 8 3.65 -7.88 -11.52
C SER A 8 4.44 -7.71 -10.21
N LYS A 9 5.48 -6.85 -10.19
CA LYS A 9 6.22 -6.50 -8.97
C LYS A 9 5.45 -5.53 -8.05
N LYS A 10 4.40 -4.87 -8.53
CA LYS A 10 3.57 -3.95 -7.71
C LYS A 10 2.56 -4.67 -6.82
N VAL A 11 2.33 -5.95 -7.06
CA VAL A 11 1.51 -6.83 -6.22
C VAL A 11 2.40 -7.28 -5.06
N LEU A 12 2.42 -6.47 -3.99
CA LEU A 12 2.92 -6.93 -2.70
C LEU A 12 2.01 -8.07 -2.26
N ARG A 13 2.52 -9.29 -2.37
CA ARG A 13 1.96 -10.43 -1.65
C ARG A 13 2.31 -10.19 -0.18
N PRO A 14 1.38 -10.40 0.76
CA PRO A 14 1.79 -10.56 2.14
C PRO A 14 2.72 -11.77 2.15
N ASP A 15 4.01 -11.53 2.31
CA ASP A 15 5.03 -12.57 2.20
C ASP A 15 4.97 -13.53 3.41
N GLY A 16 4.01 -13.33 4.33
CA GLY A 16 3.83 -14.13 5.53
C GLY A 16 5.00 -13.99 6.48
N SER A 17 5.84 -12.97 6.26
CA SER A 17 7.06 -12.75 7.00
C SER A 17 6.73 -12.42 8.46
N PHE A 18 7.54 -12.94 9.37
CA PHE A 18 7.40 -12.66 10.81
C PHE A 18 7.30 -11.16 11.11
N MET A 19 8.04 -10.34 10.36
CA MET A 19 7.97 -8.87 10.48
C MET A 19 6.59 -8.33 10.14
N GLU A 20 5.90 -8.85 9.11
CA GLU A 20 4.55 -8.40 8.75
C GLU A 20 3.52 -8.79 9.80
N TRP A 21 3.66 -10.00 10.37
CA TRP A 21 2.83 -10.49 11.47
C TRP A 21 3.04 -9.65 12.75
N PHE A 22 4.29 -9.41 13.14
CA PHE A 22 4.63 -8.59 14.31
C PHE A 22 4.15 -7.14 14.14
N LEU A 23 4.21 -6.64 12.91
CA LEU A 23 3.71 -5.32 12.55
C LEU A 23 2.16 -5.30 12.34
N THR A 24 1.39 -6.30 12.78
CA THR A 24 -0.08 -6.26 12.68
C THR A 24 -0.67 -5.38 13.78
N PRO A 25 -1.68 -4.52 13.51
CA PRO A 25 -2.23 -3.60 14.51
C PRO A 25 -2.64 -4.29 15.81
N ASN A 26 -3.30 -5.45 15.70
CA ASN A 26 -3.79 -6.21 16.86
C ASN A 26 -2.65 -6.72 17.75
N VAL A 27 -1.56 -7.21 17.15
CA VAL A 27 -0.37 -7.69 17.89
C VAL A 27 0.32 -6.52 18.58
N GLN A 28 0.36 -5.38 17.91
CA GLN A 28 0.94 -4.15 18.42
C GLN A 28 0.21 -3.59 19.64
N PHE A 29 -1.13 -3.52 19.57
CA PHE A 29 -1.97 -3.11 20.70
C PHE A 29 -1.85 -4.09 21.86
N GLY A 30 -1.76 -5.40 21.58
CA GLY A 30 -1.50 -6.42 22.59
C GLY A 30 -0.14 -6.22 23.29
N LEU A 31 0.93 -5.98 22.51
CA LEU A 31 2.27 -5.73 23.04
C LEU A 31 2.30 -4.47 23.93
N LEU A 32 1.67 -3.39 23.49
CA LEU A 32 1.52 -2.14 24.23
C LEU A 32 0.78 -2.34 25.57
N ALA A 33 -0.35 -3.05 25.54
CA ALA A 33 -1.12 -3.35 26.74
C ALA A 33 -0.29 -4.18 27.75
N ILE A 34 0.41 -5.21 27.26
CA ILE A 34 1.27 -6.06 28.10
C ILE A 34 2.40 -5.24 28.74
N LEU A 35 3.09 -4.40 27.95
CA LEU A 35 4.16 -3.55 28.49
C LEU A 35 3.65 -2.53 29.50
N THR A 36 2.44 -2.00 29.32
CA THR A 36 1.84 -1.03 30.25
C THR A 36 1.47 -1.70 31.58
N VAL A 37 0.89 -2.91 31.53
CA VAL A 37 0.56 -3.69 32.73
C VAL A 37 1.82 -4.12 33.47
N LEU A 38 2.87 -4.59 32.76
CA LEU A 38 4.17 -4.89 33.36
C LEU A 38 4.86 -3.65 33.94
N GLY A 39 4.67 -2.48 33.32
CA GLY A 39 5.14 -1.17 33.80
C GLY A 39 4.61 -0.78 35.16
N LEU A 40 3.39 -1.21 35.51
CA LEU A 40 2.79 -0.96 36.82
C LEU A 40 3.47 -1.76 37.94
N PHE A 41 3.96 -2.96 37.64
CA PHE A 41 4.62 -3.82 38.62
C PHE A 41 6.14 -3.63 38.64
N LEU A 42 6.76 -3.33 37.49
CA LEU A 42 8.20 -3.15 37.34
C LEU A 42 8.51 -1.83 36.62
N PRO A 43 8.99 -0.78 37.34
CA PRO A 43 9.24 0.53 36.75
C PRO A 43 10.34 0.51 35.67
N PHE A 44 11.21 -0.50 35.69
CA PHE A 44 12.25 -0.69 34.68
C PHE A 44 11.67 -0.91 33.26
N THR A 45 10.48 -1.52 33.16
CA THR A 45 9.88 -1.82 31.85
C THR A 45 9.35 -0.57 31.13
N MET A 46 9.15 0.55 31.84
CA MET A 46 8.81 1.86 31.25
C MET A 46 9.97 2.50 30.48
N LEU A 47 11.20 2.29 30.94
CA LEU A 47 12.38 2.77 30.21
C LEU A 47 12.56 1.98 28.91
N LEU A 48 12.29 0.67 28.96
CA LEU A 48 12.34 -0.19 27.80
C LEU A 48 11.23 0.13 26.78
N SER A 49 10.03 0.49 27.24
CA SER A 49 8.93 0.88 26.34
C SER A 49 9.26 2.15 25.54
N ILE A 50 9.89 3.13 26.18
CA ILE A 50 10.31 4.39 25.52
C ILE A 50 11.34 4.13 24.41
N LEU A 51 12.19 3.11 24.56
CA LEU A 51 13.19 2.79 23.55
C LEU A 51 12.59 2.02 22.35
N ILE A 52 11.65 1.11 22.61
CA ILE A 52 11.13 0.18 21.59
C ILE A 52 9.95 0.76 20.81
N LEU A 53 9.08 1.55 21.44
CA LEU A 53 7.82 2.00 20.84
C LEU A 53 8.00 3.06 19.72
N PRO A 54 8.87 4.07 19.83
CA PRO A 54 9.05 5.04 18.76
C PRO A 54 9.47 4.43 17.41
N PRO A 55 10.51 3.57 17.32
CA PRO A 55 10.86 2.96 16.04
C PRO A 55 9.77 2.03 15.53
N LEU A 56 9.02 1.38 16.43
CA LEU A 56 7.87 0.57 16.04
C LEU A 56 6.75 1.45 15.45
N MET A 57 6.40 2.57 16.09
CA MET A 57 5.40 3.51 15.56
C MET A 57 5.81 4.09 14.21
N VAL A 58 7.10 4.41 14.02
CA VAL A 58 7.62 4.81 12.71
C VAL A 58 7.46 3.69 11.69
N ALA A 59 7.82 2.45 12.03
CA ALA A 59 7.68 1.30 11.13
C ALA A 59 6.21 1.02 10.75
N PHE A 60 5.28 1.27 11.66
CA PHE A 60 3.84 1.15 11.40
C PHE A 60 3.29 2.31 10.57
N THR A 61 3.73 3.53 10.84
CA THR A 61 3.30 4.73 10.10
C THR A 61 3.85 4.73 8.68
N ASP A 62 5.03 4.16 8.46
CA ASP A 62 5.62 3.98 7.12
C ASP A 62 4.96 2.83 6.33
N ARG A 63 3.96 2.14 6.91
CA ARG A 63 3.11 1.24 6.12
C ARG A 63 2.31 2.07 5.13
N LYS A 64 2.45 1.69 3.87
CA LYS A 64 1.75 2.34 2.78
C LYS A 64 0.25 2.05 2.87
N PHE A 65 -0.52 3.03 3.30
CA PHE A 65 -1.96 3.00 3.13
C PHE A 65 -2.27 3.09 1.63
N ARG A 66 -2.85 2.04 1.05
CA ARG A 66 -3.34 2.08 -0.33
C ARG A 66 -4.83 2.39 -0.26
N PRO A 67 -5.28 3.56 -0.73
CA PRO A 67 -6.70 3.87 -0.73
C PRO A 67 -7.45 2.81 -1.56
N PRO A 68 -8.66 2.41 -1.15
CA PRO A 68 -9.43 1.38 -1.85
C PRO A 68 -9.87 1.81 -3.25
N LEU A 69 -9.83 3.12 -3.53
CA LEU A 69 -10.16 3.70 -4.82
C LEU A 69 -9.01 4.64 -5.28
N ARG A 70 -8.63 4.55 -6.55
CA ARG A 70 -7.68 5.49 -7.15
C ARG A 70 -8.28 6.89 -7.25
N MET A 71 -7.42 7.90 -7.16
CA MET A 71 -7.86 9.29 -7.19
C MET A 71 -8.32 9.66 -8.62
N PRO A 72 -9.47 10.36 -8.76
CA PRO A 72 -9.93 10.81 -10.07
C PRO A 72 -8.95 11.83 -10.66
N LYS A 73 -8.81 11.81 -11.98
CA LYS A 73 -7.90 12.68 -12.74
C LYS A 73 -8.08 14.17 -12.44
N ASP A 74 -9.31 14.60 -12.16
CA ASP A 74 -9.65 16.01 -11.91
C ASP A 74 -9.04 16.55 -10.62
N CYS A 75 -8.62 15.68 -9.70
CA CYS A 75 -8.04 16.13 -8.43
C CYS A 75 -6.65 16.77 -8.57
N GLU A 76 -5.98 16.72 -9.73
CA GLU A 76 -4.60 17.23 -9.92
C GLU A 76 -3.55 16.81 -8.87
N MET A 77 -3.90 15.89 -7.97
CA MET A 77 -3.08 15.43 -6.87
C MET A 77 -2.24 14.23 -7.29
N PHE A 78 -1.18 14.01 -6.53
CA PHE A 78 -0.38 12.80 -6.64
C PHE A 78 -1.17 11.61 -6.11
N ASP A 79 -1.23 10.54 -6.90
CA ASP A 79 -1.94 9.33 -6.53
C ASP A 79 -0.96 8.32 -5.93
N ASP A 80 -1.12 8.04 -4.64
CA ASP A 80 -0.28 7.10 -3.90
C ASP A 80 -0.35 5.67 -4.44
N THR A 81 -1.40 5.29 -5.17
CA THR A 81 -1.51 3.98 -5.81
C THR A 81 -0.65 3.84 -7.08
N LEU A 82 -0.31 4.96 -7.73
CA LEU A 82 0.52 4.98 -8.94
C LEU A 82 2.01 5.13 -8.62
N THR A 83 2.35 5.40 -7.36
CA THR A 83 3.73 5.55 -6.91
C THR A 83 4.53 4.26 -7.15
N THR A 84 5.66 4.40 -7.83
CA THR A 84 6.62 3.31 -8.02
C THR A 84 7.75 3.51 -7.00
N GLU A 85 8.09 2.44 -6.30
CA GLU A 85 9.25 2.43 -5.40
C GLU A 85 10.36 1.65 -6.08
N THR A 86 11.45 2.34 -6.39
CA THR A 86 12.64 1.74 -6.95
C THR A 86 13.70 1.74 -5.87
N GLN A 87 14.28 0.58 -5.57
CA GLN A 87 15.48 0.51 -4.75
C GLN A 87 16.66 0.98 -5.62
N ALA A 88 17.28 2.07 -5.20
CA ALA A 88 18.53 2.56 -5.77
C ALA A 88 19.65 2.31 -4.75
N GLU A 89 20.82 1.93 -5.22
CA GLU A 89 21.99 1.80 -4.36
C GLU A 89 22.88 3.03 -4.53
N TYR A 90 23.10 3.76 -3.45
CA TYR A 90 24.12 4.80 -3.43
C TYR A 90 25.45 4.17 -2.98
N ARG A 91 26.50 4.34 -3.78
CA ARG A 91 27.84 3.83 -3.46
C ARG A 91 28.70 4.96 -2.90
N LEU A 92 29.09 4.84 -1.64
CA LEU A 92 30.10 5.71 -1.02
C LEU A 92 31.33 4.85 -0.69
N GLY A 93 32.27 4.78 -1.65
CA GLY A 93 33.46 3.92 -1.53
C GLY A 93 33.10 2.42 -1.49
N PRO A 94 33.59 1.63 -0.52
CA PRO A 94 33.27 0.20 -0.40
C PRO A 94 31.88 -0.08 0.19
N ILE A 95 31.20 0.94 0.74
CA ILE A 95 29.92 0.78 1.42
C ILE A 95 28.78 1.02 0.41
N ARG A 96 27.85 0.06 0.34
CA ARG A 96 26.60 0.18 -0.43
C ARG A 96 25.47 0.54 0.52
N ILE A 97 24.90 1.72 0.32
CA ILE A 97 23.77 2.19 1.13
C ILE A 97 22.51 2.01 0.28
N PRO A 98 21.59 1.11 0.66
CA PRO A 98 20.32 0.98 -0.03
C PRO A 98 19.48 2.24 0.24
N HIS A 99 19.05 2.90 -0.83
CA HIS A 99 18.18 4.06 -0.80
C HIS A 99 16.86 3.74 -1.52
N LYS A 100 15.74 4.20 -0.98
CA LYS A 100 14.43 4.04 -1.63
C LYS A 100 14.10 5.32 -2.39
N VAL A 101 14.05 5.25 -3.72
CA VAL A 101 13.56 6.36 -4.55
C VAL A 101 12.06 6.14 -4.79
N ARG A 102 11.26 7.12 -4.37
CA ARG A 102 9.81 7.12 -4.57
C ARG A 102 9.47 8.05 -5.73
N GLU A 103 9.06 7.49 -6.85
CA GLU A 103 8.53 8.27 -7.97
C GLU A 103 7.00 8.38 -7.83
N ARG A 104 6.51 9.61 -7.66
CA ARG A 104 5.07 9.89 -7.59
C ARG A 104 4.54 10.25 -8.97
N LYS A 105 3.48 9.57 -9.41
CA LYS A 105 2.76 9.88 -10.65
C LYS A 105 1.47 10.65 -10.34
N LYS A 106 1.09 11.58 -11.22
CA LYS A 106 -0.18 12.32 -11.13
C LYS A 106 -1.36 11.35 -11.36
N ALA A 107 -2.50 11.62 -10.72
CA ALA A 107 -3.73 10.84 -10.89
C ALA A 107 -4.09 10.68 -12.39
N LYS A 108 -4.31 9.44 -12.84
CA LYS A 108 -4.49 9.09 -14.27
C LYS A 108 -5.87 8.49 -14.59
N GLY A 109 -6.61 7.98 -13.60
CA GLY A 109 -7.85 7.22 -13.78
C GLY A 109 -9.12 8.04 -13.56
N ILE A 110 -10.21 7.67 -14.25
CA ILE A 110 -11.46 8.47 -14.27
C ILE A 110 -12.67 7.59 -13.87
N LEU A 111 -12.68 6.28 -14.18
CA LEU A 111 -13.57 5.29 -13.54
C LEU A 111 -12.94 3.90 -13.56
N TYR A 112 -12.93 3.21 -12.41
CA TYR A 112 -12.48 1.83 -12.27
C TYR A 112 -13.61 0.85 -12.62
N VAL A 113 -13.37 -0.12 -13.52
CA VAL A 113 -14.39 -1.09 -13.95
C VAL A 113 -14.20 -2.46 -13.31
N GLY A 114 -12.96 -2.83 -13.02
CA GLY A 114 -12.65 -4.15 -12.45
C GLY A 114 -11.33 -4.70 -12.97
N TYR A 115 -11.17 -6.01 -12.86
CA TYR A 115 -10.03 -6.75 -13.37
C TYR A 115 -10.39 -7.55 -14.62
N GLU A 116 -9.42 -7.72 -15.50
CA GLU A 116 -9.51 -8.63 -16.65
C GLU A 116 -9.84 -10.06 -16.18
N ARG A 117 -10.87 -10.65 -16.78
CA ARG A 117 -11.34 -12.01 -16.47
C ARG A 117 -10.37 -13.05 -17.05
N GLY A 118 -10.14 -14.15 -16.33
CA GLY A 118 -9.35 -15.29 -16.83
C GLY A 118 -7.84 -15.26 -16.52
N ARG A 119 -7.38 -14.27 -15.76
CA ARG A 119 -6.02 -14.25 -15.19
C ARG A 119 -6.09 -14.11 -13.68
N LEU A 120 -5.41 -15.01 -12.96
CA LEU A 120 -5.23 -14.95 -11.49
C LEU A 120 -4.66 -13.60 -11.01
N PHE A 121 -3.98 -12.87 -11.90
CA PHE A 121 -3.51 -11.50 -11.71
C PHE A 121 -3.90 -10.66 -12.94
N GLY A 122 -5.22 -10.47 -13.13
CA GLY A 122 -5.78 -9.75 -14.27
C GLY A 122 -5.37 -8.28 -14.32
N ARG A 123 -5.39 -7.68 -15.52
CA ARG A 123 -5.10 -6.26 -15.67
C ARG A 123 -6.26 -5.43 -15.11
N GLU A 124 -5.95 -4.33 -14.42
CA GLU A 124 -6.98 -3.37 -14.03
C GLU A 124 -7.55 -2.69 -15.28
N LEU A 125 -8.87 -2.63 -15.38
CA LEU A 125 -9.60 -1.97 -16.46
C LEU A 125 -10.05 -0.58 -15.98
N TRP A 126 -9.63 0.43 -16.75
CA TRP A 126 -9.92 1.84 -16.50
C TRP A 126 -10.60 2.44 -17.73
N LEU A 127 -11.70 3.17 -17.52
CA LEU A 127 -12.35 3.91 -18.58
C LEU A 127 -11.82 5.34 -18.64
N ASN A 128 -11.72 5.87 -19.86
CA ASN A 128 -11.29 7.23 -20.11
C ASN A 128 -12.48 8.21 -20.12
N MET A 129 -12.26 9.52 -19.98
CA MET A 129 -13.34 10.53 -19.97
C MET A 129 -14.15 10.46 -21.27
N THR A 130 -13.48 10.23 -22.39
CA THR A 130 -14.10 10.08 -23.71
C THR A 130 -15.04 8.89 -23.80
N ASP A 131 -14.80 7.85 -23.00
CA ASP A 131 -15.64 6.66 -22.94
C ASP A 131 -16.82 6.87 -21.99
N LEU A 132 -16.62 7.61 -20.88
CA LEU A 132 -17.70 7.99 -19.96
C LEU A 132 -18.70 8.99 -20.55
N LEU A 133 -18.22 9.92 -21.39
CA LEU A 133 -19.07 10.92 -22.05
C LEU A 133 -19.92 10.32 -23.17
N ARG A 134 -19.61 9.10 -23.60
CA ARG A 134 -20.46 8.32 -24.51
C ARG A 134 -21.43 7.52 -23.68
N HIS A 135 -22.70 7.45 -24.09
CA HIS A 135 -23.74 6.72 -23.37
C HIS A 135 -23.27 5.29 -23.04
N MET A 136 -23.05 5.03 -21.74
CA MET A 136 -22.72 3.72 -21.22
C MET A 136 -24.01 2.99 -20.83
N VAL A 137 -24.12 1.73 -21.22
CA VAL A 137 -25.26 0.88 -20.84
C VAL A 137 -24.72 -0.37 -20.16
N PHE A 138 -25.15 -0.59 -18.92
CA PHE A 138 -24.91 -1.83 -18.19
C PHE A 138 -26.14 -2.72 -18.28
N PHE A 139 -25.97 -3.91 -18.87
CA PHE A 139 -26.98 -4.96 -18.82
C PHE A 139 -26.60 -5.95 -17.72
N TRP A 140 -27.53 -6.19 -16.80
CA TRP A 140 -27.41 -7.23 -15.78
C TRP A 140 -28.64 -8.13 -15.81
N TYR A 141 -28.41 -9.42 -15.66
CA TYR A 141 -29.47 -10.43 -15.56
C TYR A 141 -29.57 -10.91 -14.11
N HIS A 142 -30.77 -10.90 -13.53
CA HIS A 142 -31.02 -11.20 -12.12
C HIS A 142 -30.62 -12.65 -11.69
N ARG A 143 -30.24 -13.54 -12.61
CA ARG A 143 -30.04 -14.96 -12.28
C ARG A 143 -28.57 -15.38 -12.25
N VAL A 144 -27.82 -14.91 -11.26
CA VAL A 144 -26.63 -15.61 -10.75
C VAL A 144 -26.50 -15.29 -9.25
N GLY A 145 -26.75 -16.29 -8.41
CA GLY A 145 -26.41 -16.30 -6.99
C GLY A 145 -25.02 -16.88 -6.77
#